data_AF-A0AAN7PAE7-F1
#
_entry.id   AF-A0AAN7PAE7-F1
#
_cell.length_a   1.000
_cell.length_b   1.000
_cell.length_c   1.000
_cell.angle_alpha   90.00
_cell.angle_beta   90.00
_cell.angle_gamma   90.00
#
_symmetry.space_group_name_H-M   'P 1'
#
loop_
_entity.id
_entity.type
_entity.pdbx_description
1 polymer ?
#
loop_
_entity_poly.entity_id
_entity_poly.type
_entity_poly.pdbx_seq_one_letter_code
_entity_poly.pdbx_strand_id
1 'polypeptide(L)'
;MTQLFDFYIYVVHLFFAADLTISSASLYTLKLNATLKRIADNLILDQPDESLESGRVMKPHLSTIVDLTKPELLHGLAERVAAVEGLIFLARQYDFLQGYLESLLPTNNKIILQQFFTQTIACTTDLRKPIYMCVAARAFDLRQSLISMSRINWEVKDVMSQHNSYIDVLLRVQIFAIRLEELSLKMPISSHVTDILWENIAHIITHTLVQGFSEAKKCTNGGRALMQLDFTQFLLKFEKISSLKRIPHREYVENYVKAYYLPDVELEKWIKDHNEYSSKHLLGLASCASQNNKKTRQRLIQVIEEMEKYSQR
;
A
#
# COMPACT_ATOMS: atom_id res chain seq x y z
N MET A 1 4.71 25.72 19.88
CA MET A 1 5.41 25.37 18.61
C MET A 1 5.26 23.89 18.26
N THR A 2 5.71 22.96 19.11
CA THR A 2 5.61 21.51 18.84
C THR A 2 4.15 21.02 18.73
N GLN A 3 3.28 21.48 19.63
CA GLN A 3 1.84 21.16 19.60
C GLN A 3 1.15 21.57 18.29
N LEU A 4 1.56 22.70 17.68
CA LEU A 4 0.98 23.14 16.41
C LEU A 4 1.34 22.18 15.27
N PHE A 5 2.61 21.78 15.20
CA PHE A 5 3.05 20.80 14.21
C PHE A 5 2.39 19.43 14.44
N ASP A 6 2.33 18.98 15.70
CA ASP A 6 1.58 17.77 16.11
C ASP A 6 0.11 17.85 15.67
N PHE A 7 -0.55 19.00 15.83
CA PHE A 7 -1.90 19.20 15.34
C PHE A 7 -1.98 19.09 13.81
N TYR A 8 -1.07 19.73 13.07
CA TYR A 8 -1.05 19.67 11.60
C TYR A 8 -0.84 18.24 11.07
N ILE A 9 0.13 17.48 11.60
CA ILE A 9 0.35 16.09 11.17
C ILE A 9 -0.89 15.22 11.43
N TYR A 10 -1.56 15.42 12.56
CA TYR A 10 -2.80 14.71 12.89
C TYR A 10 -3.96 15.12 11.96
N VAL A 11 -4.15 16.41 11.69
CA VAL A 11 -5.21 16.92 10.78
C VAL A 11 -5.02 16.38 9.37
N VAL A 12 -3.79 16.44 8.83
CA VAL A 12 -3.47 15.97 7.48
C VAL A 12 -3.77 14.47 7.37
N HIS A 13 -3.37 13.69 8.37
CA HIS A 13 -3.71 12.27 8.44
C HIS A 13 -5.22 12.03 8.53
N LEU A 14 -5.88 12.67 9.49
CA LEU A 14 -7.31 12.49 9.77
C LEU A 14 -8.15 12.78 8.53
N PHE A 15 -7.85 13.85 7.79
CA PHE A 15 -8.64 14.26 6.64
C PHE A 15 -8.34 13.44 5.39
N PHE A 16 -7.06 13.17 5.13
CA PHE A 16 -6.62 12.62 3.86
C PHE A 16 -6.22 11.14 3.94
N ALA A 17 -6.44 10.44 5.04
CA ALA A 17 -6.30 8.98 5.10
C ALA A 17 -7.60 8.26 5.51
N ALA A 18 -8.68 9.00 5.81
CA ALA A 18 -9.92 8.44 6.35
C ALA A 18 -10.70 7.56 5.38
N ASP A 19 -10.54 7.77 4.08
CA ASP A 19 -11.31 7.11 3.03
C ASP A 19 -10.57 5.93 2.37
N LEU A 20 -9.51 5.43 3.01
CA LEU A 20 -8.76 4.27 2.56
C LEU A 20 -9.67 3.05 2.39
N THR A 21 -9.67 2.44 1.21
CA THR A 21 -10.54 1.30 0.86
C THR A 21 -9.90 -0.07 1.05
N ILE A 22 -8.60 -0.11 1.37
CA ILE A 22 -7.81 -1.32 1.55
C ILE A 22 -7.30 -1.44 2.98
N SER A 23 -6.83 -2.63 3.36
CA SER A 23 -6.24 -2.86 4.68
C SER A 23 -5.05 -1.93 4.94
N SER A 24 -5.03 -1.30 6.12
CA SER A 24 -4.00 -0.36 6.55
C SER A 24 -2.76 -1.01 7.15
N ALA A 25 -2.79 -2.32 7.42
CA ALA A 25 -1.78 -2.99 8.26
C ALA A 25 -0.31 -2.80 7.81
N SER A 26 -0.07 -2.65 6.50
CA SER A 26 1.28 -2.47 5.91
C SER A 26 1.58 -1.05 5.41
N LEU A 27 0.67 -0.11 5.62
CA LEU A 27 0.81 1.27 5.15
C LEU A 27 1.47 2.19 6.17
N TYR A 28 1.39 1.83 7.46
CA TYR A 28 1.86 2.64 8.57
C TYR A 28 3.12 2.04 9.19
N THR A 29 4.12 2.89 9.43
CA THR A 29 5.26 2.51 10.26
C THR A 29 4.84 2.46 11.73
N LEU A 30 5.51 1.63 12.53
CA LEU A 30 5.27 1.58 13.99
C LEU A 30 5.44 2.96 14.62
N LYS A 31 6.40 3.73 14.11
CA LYS A 31 6.69 5.10 14.54
C LYS A 31 5.54 6.05 14.21
N LEU A 32 5.05 6.06 12.97
CA LEU A 32 3.92 6.91 12.58
C LEU A 32 2.67 6.59 13.41
N ASN A 33 2.36 5.31 13.60
CA ASN A 33 1.23 4.88 14.44
C ASN A 33 1.37 5.36 15.89
N ALA A 34 2.55 5.19 16.49
CA ALA A 34 2.81 5.65 17.85
C ALA A 34 2.69 7.18 17.96
N THR A 35 3.21 7.92 16.98
CA THR A 35 3.11 9.39 16.94
C THR A 35 1.67 9.85 16.81
N LEU A 36 0.90 9.31 15.87
CA LEU A 36 -0.51 9.69 15.67
C LEU A 36 -1.35 9.37 16.91
N LYS A 37 -1.14 8.20 17.52
CA LYS A 37 -1.82 7.81 18.77
C LYS A 37 -1.47 8.75 19.92
N ARG A 38 -0.17 9.03 20.12
CA ARG A 38 0.29 9.98 21.14
C ARG A 38 -0.36 11.35 20.95
N ILE A 39 -0.49 11.83 19.73
CA ILE A 39 -1.11 13.13 19.45
C ILE A 39 -2.60 13.08 19.75
N ALA A 40 -3.32 12.04 19.30
CA ALA A 40 -4.72 11.85 19.60
C ALA A 40 -4.99 11.88 21.12
N ASP A 41 -4.26 11.06 21.88
CA ASP A 41 -4.47 10.88 23.32
C ASP A 41 -4.13 12.14 24.15
N ASN A 42 -3.17 12.95 23.69
CA ASN A 42 -2.64 14.07 24.47
C ASN A 42 -3.14 15.44 24.02
N LEU A 43 -3.52 15.61 22.75
CA LEU A 43 -3.82 16.91 22.15
C LEU A 43 -5.27 17.05 21.68
N ILE A 44 -5.99 15.96 21.39
CA ILE A 44 -7.30 16.00 20.74
C ILE A 44 -8.41 15.70 21.73
N LEU A 45 -9.46 16.53 21.72
CA LEU A 45 -10.72 16.32 22.45
C LEU A 45 -11.79 15.79 21.49
N ASP A 46 -12.40 14.65 21.82
CA ASP A 46 -13.51 14.09 21.04
C ASP A 46 -14.88 14.68 21.44
N GLN A 47 -15.02 15.19 22.67
CA GLN A 47 -16.28 15.75 23.18
C GLN A 47 -16.12 17.19 23.71
N PRO A 48 -17.11 18.08 23.48
CA PRO A 48 -17.05 19.48 23.88
C PRO A 48 -17.18 19.71 25.40
N ASP A 49 -17.70 18.73 26.14
CA ASP A 49 -17.87 18.83 27.61
C ASP A 49 -16.61 18.46 28.41
N GLU A 50 -15.54 17.99 27.74
CA GLU A 50 -14.23 17.86 28.36
C GLU A 50 -13.63 19.26 28.55
N SER A 51 -13.27 19.61 29.79
CA SER A 51 -12.78 20.95 30.11
C SER A 51 -11.58 21.35 29.24
N LEU A 52 -11.76 22.45 28.49
CA LEU A 52 -10.74 23.10 27.64
C LEU A 52 -9.50 23.60 28.41
N GLU A 53 -9.49 23.47 29.74
CA GLU A 53 -8.41 23.94 30.62
C GLU A 53 -7.08 23.19 30.44
N SER A 54 -7.05 22.07 29.69
CA SER A 54 -5.88 21.21 29.53
C SER A 54 -4.95 21.56 28.34
N GLY A 55 -5.20 22.64 27.59
CA GLY A 55 -4.40 22.98 26.40
C GLY A 55 -4.59 22.02 25.22
N ARG A 56 -5.62 21.16 25.28
CA ARG A 56 -6.08 20.30 24.20
C ARG A 56 -7.01 21.08 23.26
N VAL A 57 -7.17 20.57 22.04
CA VAL A 57 -7.98 21.19 20.98
C VAL A 57 -9.07 20.26 20.51
N MET A 58 -10.22 20.83 20.14
CA MET A 58 -11.34 20.08 19.58
C MET A 58 -10.93 19.37 18.29
N LYS A 59 -11.45 18.16 18.10
CA LYS A 59 -11.23 17.39 16.89
C LYS A 59 -11.65 18.18 15.64
N PRO A 60 -10.75 18.34 14.66
CA PRO A 60 -11.02 19.13 13.48
C PRO A 60 -11.89 18.35 12.48
N HIS A 61 -12.61 19.08 11.63
CA HIS A 61 -13.46 18.52 10.58
C HIS A 61 -13.05 19.06 9.21
N LEU A 62 -13.09 18.21 8.19
CA LEU A 62 -12.75 18.61 6.83
C LEU A 62 -13.81 19.60 6.32
N SER A 63 -13.36 20.67 5.68
CA SER A 63 -14.25 21.66 5.07
C SER A 63 -15.10 21.03 3.97
N THR A 64 -16.39 21.39 3.92
CA THR A 64 -17.35 20.92 2.91
C THR A 64 -17.00 21.33 1.48
N ILE A 65 -16.09 22.29 1.30
CA ILE A 65 -15.59 22.72 -0.01
C ILE A 65 -14.63 21.68 -0.60
N VAL A 66 -13.97 20.87 0.24
CA VAL A 66 -13.02 19.85 -0.22
C VAL A 66 -13.79 18.58 -0.56
N ASP A 67 -13.74 18.19 -1.84
CA ASP A 67 -14.43 17.02 -2.35
C ASP A 67 -13.42 15.93 -2.77
N LEU A 68 -13.30 14.90 -1.93
CA LEU A 68 -12.40 13.77 -2.15
C LEU A 68 -13.06 12.63 -2.95
N THR A 69 -14.30 12.79 -3.41
CA THR A 69 -15.08 11.69 -4.01
C THR A 69 -14.96 11.63 -5.53
N LYS A 70 -14.62 12.75 -6.18
CA LYS A 70 -14.57 12.92 -7.63
C LYS A 70 -13.46 12.12 -8.32
N PRO A 71 -13.79 11.10 -9.13
CA PRO A 71 -12.79 10.30 -9.86
C PRO A 71 -12.01 11.12 -10.90
N GLU A 72 -12.64 12.11 -11.53
CA GLU A 72 -12.02 12.99 -12.52
C GLU A 72 -10.95 13.92 -11.93
N LEU A 73 -11.01 14.15 -10.62
CA LEU A 73 -10.00 14.88 -9.85
C LEU A 73 -9.09 13.95 -9.05
N LEU A 74 -9.04 12.67 -9.42
CA LEU A 74 -8.24 11.64 -8.75
C LEU A 74 -8.50 11.59 -7.24
N HIS A 75 -9.76 11.72 -6.83
CA HIS A 75 -10.19 11.65 -5.44
C HIS A 75 -9.50 12.69 -4.53
N GLY A 76 -9.39 13.92 -5.04
CA GLY A 76 -8.77 15.05 -4.34
C GLY A 76 -7.25 14.94 -4.25
N LEU A 77 -6.59 14.44 -5.30
CA LEU A 77 -5.13 14.29 -5.30
C LEU A 77 -4.42 15.64 -5.10
N ALA A 78 -4.96 16.73 -5.64
CA ALA A 78 -4.39 18.06 -5.47
C ALA A 78 -4.29 18.47 -4.00
N GLU A 79 -5.40 18.35 -3.28
CA GLU A 79 -5.53 18.70 -1.87
C GLU A 79 -4.64 17.81 -1.02
N ARG A 80 -4.58 16.51 -1.33
CA ARG A 80 -3.69 15.54 -0.68
C ARG A 80 -2.23 15.89 -0.84
N VAL A 81 -1.80 16.22 -2.06
CA VAL A 81 -0.41 16.61 -2.35
C VAL A 81 -0.07 17.92 -1.66
N ALA A 82 -0.93 18.93 -1.74
CA ALA A 82 -0.73 20.21 -1.07
C ALA A 82 -0.59 20.04 0.46
N ALA A 83 -1.44 19.21 1.06
CA ALA A 83 -1.42 18.92 2.49
C ALA A 83 -0.14 18.18 2.92
N VAL A 84 0.19 17.08 2.24
CA VAL A 84 1.33 16.22 2.62
C VAL A 84 2.67 16.88 2.32
N GLU A 85 2.86 17.40 1.11
CA GLU A 85 4.13 18.02 0.73
C GLU A 85 4.33 19.36 1.44
N GLY A 86 3.25 20.10 1.74
CA GLY A 86 3.31 21.29 2.58
C GLY A 86 3.77 20.98 4.00
N LEU A 87 3.24 19.92 4.61
CA LEU A 87 3.67 19.46 5.93
C LEU A 87 5.13 18.98 5.94
N ILE A 88 5.54 18.22 4.92
CA ILE A 88 6.94 17.76 4.79
C ILE A 88 7.89 18.94 4.57
N PHE A 89 7.49 19.94 3.80
CA PHE A 89 8.26 21.17 3.67
C PHE A 89 8.42 21.87 5.02
N LEU A 90 7.34 21.99 5.79
CA LEU A 90 7.39 22.56 7.14
C LEU A 90 8.34 21.76 8.04
N ALA A 91 8.29 20.42 7.99
CA ALA A 91 9.18 19.54 8.74
C ALA A 91 10.66 19.84 8.45
N ARG A 92 11.01 20.04 7.17
CA ARG A 92 12.37 20.43 6.76
C ARG A 92 12.78 21.80 7.29
N GLN A 93 11.84 22.75 7.39
CA GLN A 93 12.13 24.04 8.02
C GLN A 93 12.42 23.88 9.51
N TYR A 94 11.71 22.99 10.20
CA TYR A 94 12.04 22.65 11.58
C TYR A 94 13.44 22.03 11.69
N ASP A 95 13.79 21.06 10.82
CA ASP A 95 15.12 20.44 10.84
C ASP A 95 16.22 21.48 10.64
N PHE A 96 16.04 22.40 9.68
CA PHE A 96 16.97 23.51 9.46
C PHE A 96 17.12 24.42 10.68
N LEU A 97 16.01 24.69 11.39
CA LEU A 97 15.99 25.55 12.57
C LEU A 97 16.38 24.86 13.87
N GLN A 98 16.61 23.54 13.86
CA GLN A 98 16.81 22.76 15.09
C GLN A 98 17.92 23.35 15.98
N GLY A 99 19.10 23.60 15.43
CA GLY A 99 20.24 24.13 16.20
C GLY A 99 19.96 25.52 16.79
N TYR A 100 19.23 26.37 16.05
CA TYR A 100 18.81 27.67 16.56
C TYR A 100 17.82 27.53 17.72
N LEU A 101 16.80 26.67 17.57
CA LEU A 101 15.82 26.39 18.63
C LEU A 101 16.48 25.81 19.89
N GLU A 102 17.45 24.90 19.73
CA GLU A 102 18.23 24.34 20.84
C GLU A 102 19.07 25.39 21.58
N SER A 103 19.52 26.45 20.89
CA SER A 103 20.28 27.55 21.50
C SER A 103 19.40 28.47 22.37
N LEU A 104 18.11 28.58 22.04
CA LEU A 104 17.15 29.43 22.76
C LEU A 104 16.57 28.77 24.02
N LEU A 105 16.73 27.45 24.16
CA LEU A 105 16.07 26.68 25.22
C LEU A 105 16.98 26.36 26.42
N PRO A 106 16.45 26.38 27.66
CA PRO A 106 17.11 25.81 28.83
C PRO A 106 17.37 24.30 28.66
N THR A 107 18.39 23.77 29.34
CA THR A 107 18.83 22.35 29.22
C THR A 107 17.70 21.34 29.38
N ASN A 108 16.78 21.55 30.33
CA ASN A 108 15.65 20.64 30.58
C ASN A 108 14.69 20.54 29.38
N ASN A 109 14.55 21.60 28.58
CA ASN A 109 13.65 21.63 27.43
C ASN A 109 14.31 21.11 26.15
N LYS A 110 15.64 20.99 26.12
CA LYS A 110 16.37 20.43 24.97
C LYS A 110 16.05 18.97 24.74
N ILE A 111 15.88 18.18 25.79
CA ILE A 111 15.50 16.77 25.69
C ILE A 111 14.12 16.63 25.04
N ILE A 112 13.16 17.46 25.45
CA ILE A 112 11.80 17.48 24.88
C ILE A 112 11.86 17.85 23.39
N LEU A 113 12.66 18.85 23.03
CA LEU A 113 12.84 19.26 21.63
C LEU A 113 13.47 18.13 20.79
N GLN A 114 14.53 17.48 21.29
CA GLN A 114 15.16 16.35 20.61
C GLN A 114 14.20 15.17 20.42
N GLN A 115 13.38 14.86 21.42
CA GLN A 115 12.31 13.87 21.30
C GLN A 115 11.30 14.24 20.21
N PHE A 116 10.88 15.51 20.14
CA PHE A 116 9.99 15.99 19.09
C PHE A 116 10.58 15.81 17.68
N PHE A 117 11.86 16.14 17.48
CA PHE A 117 12.54 15.92 16.19
C PHE A 117 12.65 14.44 15.82
N THR A 118 13.12 13.63 16.77
CA THR A 118 13.34 12.20 16.54
C THR A 118 12.04 11.42 16.39
N GLN A 119 10.94 11.82 17.02
CA GLN A 119 9.66 11.10 16.99
C GLN A 119 8.68 11.66 15.95
N THR A 120 8.40 12.97 15.98
CA THR A 120 7.39 13.59 15.11
C THR A 120 7.96 14.01 13.76
N ILE A 121 8.97 14.89 13.76
CA ILE A 121 9.50 15.47 12.51
C ILE A 121 10.00 14.36 11.59
N ALA A 122 10.80 13.44 12.14
CA ALA A 122 11.39 12.34 11.40
C ALA A 122 10.40 11.26 10.91
N CYS A 123 9.11 11.28 11.26
CA CYS A 123 8.10 10.37 10.68
C CYS A 123 7.11 11.08 9.74
N THR A 124 7.28 12.38 9.51
CA THR A 124 6.35 13.17 8.68
C THR A 124 6.26 12.63 7.25
N THR A 125 7.37 12.16 6.69
CA THR A 125 7.40 11.59 5.34
C THR A 125 6.60 10.30 5.20
N ASP A 126 6.41 9.57 6.30
CA ASP A 126 5.70 8.29 6.32
C ASP A 126 4.20 8.48 6.01
N LEU A 127 3.66 9.70 6.14
CA LEU A 127 2.27 10.02 5.78
C LEU A 127 1.98 9.90 4.28
N ARG A 128 2.99 10.00 3.41
CA ARG A 128 2.79 9.88 1.95
C ARG A 128 2.12 8.56 1.60
N LYS A 129 2.58 7.45 2.21
CA LYS A 129 2.11 6.11 1.86
C LYS A 129 0.60 5.94 2.14
N PRO A 130 0.08 6.09 3.37
CA PRO A 130 -1.35 5.91 3.63
C PRO A 130 -2.23 6.91 2.86
N ILE A 131 -1.78 8.16 2.69
CA ILE A 131 -2.60 9.20 2.03
C ILE A 131 -2.67 9.00 0.51
N TYR A 132 -1.52 8.77 -0.15
CA TYR A 132 -1.51 8.54 -1.59
C TYR A 132 -2.07 7.16 -1.96
N MET A 133 -2.05 6.20 -1.04
CA MET A 133 -2.70 4.90 -1.24
C MET A 133 -4.22 5.02 -1.40
N CYS A 134 -4.87 5.99 -0.75
CA CYS A 134 -6.31 6.23 -0.94
C CYS A 134 -6.67 6.58 -2.39
N VAL A 135 -5.76 7.24 -3.11
CA VAL A 135 -5.92 7.58 -4.53
C VAL A 135 -5.55 6.38 -5.40
N ALA A 136 -4.39 5.78 -5.15
CA ALA A 136 -3.90 4.62 -5.90
C ALA A 136 -4.86 3.42 -5.88
N ALA A 137 -5.50 3.15 -4.74
CA ALA A 137 -6.46 2.05 -4.56
C ALA A 137 -7.74 2.19 -5.37
N ARG A 138 -7.96 3.35 -5.99
CA ARG A 138 -9.11 3.63 -6.86
C ARG A 138 -8.73 3.79 -8.33
N ALA A 139 -7.45 3.63 -8.66
CA ALA A 139 -6.97 3.75 -10.04
C ALA A 139 -7.51 2.63 -10.96
N PHE A 140 -7.96 1.51 -10.40
CA PHE A 140 -8.57 0.40 -11.14
C PHE A 140 -9.56 -0.39 -10.26
N ASP A 141 -10.46 -1.13 -10.91
CA ASP A 141 -11.44 -1.97 -10.21
C ASP A 141 -10.83 -3.34 -9.86
N LEU A 142 -10.36 -3.45 -8.62
CA LEU A 142 -9.79 -4.69 -8.07
C LEU A 142 -10.80 -5.84 -8.10
N ARG A 143 -12.06 -5.57 -7.73
CA ARG A 143 -13.10 -6.61 -7.65
C ARG A 143 -13.40 -7.17 -9.04
N GLN A 144 -13.59 -6.29 -10.02
CA GLN A 144 -13.84 -6.70 -11.40
C GLN A 144 -12.65 -7.46 -12.00
N SER A 145 -11.42 -7.09 -11.63
CA SER A 145 -10.20 -7.78 -12.03
C SER A 145 -10.18 -9.22 -11.50
N LEU A 146 -10.44 -9.43 -10.20
CA LEU A 146 -10.53 -10.77 -9.60
C LEU A 146 -11.67 -11.61 -10.21
N ILE A 147 -12.85 -11.01 -10.43
CA ILE A 147 -13.96 -11.69 -11.11
C ILE A 147 -13.54 -12.16 -12.51
N SER A 148 -12.81 -11.32 -13.25
CA SER A 148 -12.32 -11.66 -14.58
C SER A 148 -11.30 -12.80 -14.53
N MET A 149 -10.36 -12.77 -13.57
CA MET A 149 -9.38 -13.83 -13.34
C MET A 149 -10.03 -15.17 -12.96
N SER A 150 -11.11 -15.14 -12.17
CA SER A 150 -11.83 -16.36 -11.74
C SER A 150 -12.44 -17.17 -12.89
N ARG A 151 -12.64 -16.53 -14.06
CA ARG A 151 -13.21 -17.13 -15.27
C ARG A 151 -12.14 -17.72 -16.20
N ILE A 152 -10.86 -17.48 -15.93
CA ILE A 152 -9.77 -17.98 -16.77
C ILE A 152 -9.61 -19.49 -16.55
N ASN A 153 -9.51 -20.22 -17.65
CA ASN A 153 -9.17 -21.64 -17.62
C ASN A 153 -7.65 -21.80 -17.58
N TRP A 154 -7.12 -22.22 -16.43
CA TRP A 154 -5.68 -22.49 -16.23
C TRP A 154 -5.28 -23.94 -16.61
N GLU A 155 -6.17 -24.73 -17.17
CA GLU A 155 -5.90 -26.07 -17.71
C GLU A 155 -5.56 -26.01 -19.21
N VAL A 156 -4.55 -25.21 -19.56
CA VAL A 156 -4.11 -24.96 -20.94
C VAL A 156 -3.05 -25.97 -21.36
N LYS A 157 -3.24 -26.59 -22.55
CA LYS A 157 -2.25 -27.49 -23.16
C LYS A 157 -1.12 -26.72 -23.85
N ASP A 158 -1.49 -25.77 -24.71
CA ASP A 158 -0.57 -24.95 -25.49
C ASP A 158 -0.75 -23.48 -25.16
N VAL A 159 0.33 -22.82 -24.74
CA VAL A 159 0.31 -21.38 -24.40
C VAL A 159 0.39 -20.58 -25.67
N MET A 160 -0.68 -19.85 -25.98
CA MET A 160 -0.68 -18.88 -27.07
C MET A 160 0.17 -17.65 -26.70
N SER A 161 0.63 -16.89 -27.70
CA SER A 161 1.44 -15.68 -27.49
C SER A 161 0.64 -14.44 -27.02
N GLN A 162 -0.55 -14.64 -26.46
CA GLN A 162 -1.45 -13.56 -26.05
C GLN A 162 -1.75 -13.63 -24.55
N HIS A 163 -1.80 -12.48 -23.89
CA HIS A 163 -2.21 -12.36 -22.49
C HIS A 163 -3.74 -12.41 -22.35
N ASN A 164 -4.21 -12.78 -21.18
CA ASN A 164 -5.62 -12.79 -20.83
C ASN A 164 -6.20 -11.37 -20.69
N SER A 165 -7.46 -11.19 -21.08
CA SER A 165 -8.12 -9.87 -21.15
C SER A 165 -8.19 -9.10 -19.82
N TYR A 166 -8.07 -9.78 -18.68
CA TYR A 166 -8.03 -9.09 -17.38
C TYR A 166 -6.78 -8.19 -17.25
N ILE A 167 -5.69 -8.50 -17.95
CA ILE A 167 -4.50 -7.65 -18.01
C ILE A 167 -4.83 -6.31 -18.68
N ASP A 168 -5.65 -6.31 -19.74
CA ASP A 168 -6.10 -5.06 -20.36
C ASP A 168 -7.02 -4.26 -19.42
N VAL A 169 -7.80 -4.92 -18.55
CA VAL A 169 -8.57 -4.25 -17.49
C VAL A 169 -7.66 -3.59 -16.47
N LEU A 170 -6.61 -4.29 -16.00
CA LEU A 170 -5.61 -3.72 -15.09
C LEU A 170 -4.86 -2.55 -15.73
N LEU A 171 -4.58 -2.62 -17.03
CA LEU A 171 -3.90 -1.55 -17.77
C LEU A 171 -4.78 -0.33 -18.06
N ARG A 172 -6.06 -0.34 -17.67
CA ARG A 172 -6.90 0.88 -17.67
C ARG A 172 -6.41 1.96 -16.70
N VAL A 173 -5.39 1.68 -15.88
CA VAL A 173 -4.59 2.72 -15.19
C VAL A 173 -3.99 3.76 -16.14
N GLN A 174 -4.03 3.56 -17.46
CA GLN A 174 -3.85 4.62 -18.46
C GLN A 174 -4.77 5.83 -18.22
N ILE A 175 -6.01 5.62 -17.77
CA ILE A 175 -6.93 6.71 -17.43
C ILE A 175 -6.36 7.53 -16.26
N PHE A 176 -5.79 6.85 -15.27
CA PHE A 176 -5.10 7.50 -14.15
C PHE A 176 -3.93 8.36 -14.65
N ALA A 177 -3.11 7.83 -15.59
CA ALA A 177 -2.01 8.60 -16.19
C ALA A 177 -2.49 9.89 -16.87
N ILE A 178 -3.52 9.80 -17.72
CA ILE A 178 -4.11 10.96 -18.41
C ILE A 178 -4.60 12.01 -17.41
N ARG A 179 -5.31 11.59 -16.35
CA ARG A 179 -5.81 12.50 -15.31
C ARG A 179 -4.68 13.11 -14.49
N LEU A 180 -3.60 12.36 -14.24
CA LEU A 180 -2.44 12.86 -13.52
C LEU A 180 -1.69 13.92 -14.34
N GLU A 181 -1.57 13.72 -15.65
CA GLU A 181 -1.02 14.70 -16.60
C GLU A 181 -1.88 15.97 -16.63
N GLU A 182 -3.20 15.85 -16.77
CA GLU A 182 -4.14 16.98 -16.71
C GLU A 182 -4.03 17.76 -15.40
N LEU A 183 -3.85 17.06 -14.28
CA LEU A 183 -3.68 17.68 -12.97
C LEU A 183 -2.34 18.43 -12.85
N SER A 184 -1.27 17.84 -13.40
CA SER A 184 0.08 18.40 -13.40
C SER A 184 0.17 19.73 -14.18
N LEU A 185 -0.77 19.98 -15.09
CA LEU A 185 -0.90 21.28 -15.78
C LEU A 185 -1.46 22.38 -14.87
N LYS A 186 -2.23 22.02 -13.84
CA LYS A 186 -2.89 22.96 -12.92
C LYS A 186 -2.08 23.23 -11.66
N MET A 187 -1.28 22.26 -11.23
CA MET A 187 -0.39 22.39 -10.08
C MET A 187 0.88 21.55 -10.24
N PRO A 188 2.02 21.99 -9.69
CA PRO A 188 3.25 21.23 -9.78
C PRO A 188 3.15 19.94 -8.96
N ILE A 189 3.32 18.80 -9.63
CA ILE A 189 3.49 17.49 -8.99
C ILE A 189 4.93 17.05 -9.19
N SER A 190 5.65 16.87 -8.09
CA SER A 190 7.05 16.43 -8.15
C SER A 190 7.16 14.99 -8.68
N SER A 191 8.25 14.67 -9.37
CA SER A 191 8.52 13.30 -9.83
C SER A 191 8.48 12.29 -8.68
N HIS A 192 8.96 12.67 -7.51
CA HIS A 192 8.92 11.84 -6.29
C HIS A 192 7.50 11.45 -5.86
N VAL A 193 6.54 12.37 -5.98
CA VAL A 193 5.12 12.07 -5.68
C VAL A 193 4.53 11.15 -6.74
N THR A 194 4.82 11.42 -8.01
CA THR A 194 4.42 10.56 -9.14
C THR A 194 4.95 9.14 -8.98
N ASP A 195 6.22 8.99 -8.60
CA ASP A 195 6.85 7.69 -8.35
C ASP A 195 6.10 6.93 -7.25
N ILE A 196 5.81 7.57 -6.10
CA ILE A 196 5.08 6.93 -5.00
C ILE A 196 3.66 6.50 -5.42
N LEU A 197 2.96 7.32 -6.21
CA LEU A 197 1.63 6.96 -6.71
C LEU A 197 1.70 5.70 -7.58
N TRP A 198 2.65 5.63 -8.51
CA TRP A 198 2.83 4.47 -9.37
C TRP A 198 3.32 3.24 -8.60
N GLU A 199 4.20 3.40 -7.62
CA GLU A 199 4.63 2.33 -6.73
C GLU A 199 3.46 1.73 -5.94
N ASN A 200 2.57 2.58 -5.41
CA ASN A 200 1.35 2.14 -4.74
C ASN A 200 0.41 1.40 -5.70
N ILE A 201 0.20 1.90 -6.92
CA ILE A 201 -0.61 1.20 -7.93
C ILE A 201 -0.01 -0.17 -8.26
N ALA A 202 1.32 -0.23 -8.48
CA ALA A 202 2.02 -1.48 -8.74
C ALA A 202 1.89 -2.47 -7.57
N HIS A 203 1.98 -1.99 -6.32
CA HIS A 203 1.75 -2.79 -5.12
C HIS A 203 0.37 -3.45 -5.16
N ILE A 204 -0.69 -2.68 -5.40
CA ILE A 204 -2.05 -3.24 -5.40
C ILE A 204 -2.25 -4.22 -6.57
N ILE A 205 -1.77 -3.90 -7.78
CA ILE A 205 -1.94 -4.78 -8.94
C ILE A 205 -1.20 -6.10 -8.74
N THR A 206 0.06 -6.06 -8.30
CA THR A 206 0.85 -7.28 -8.06
C THR A 206 0.21 -8.19 -7.01
N HIS A 207 -0.34 -7.61 -5.94
CA HIS A 207 -1.06 -8.41 -4.93
C HIS A 207 -2.40 -8.94 -5.44
N THR A 208 -3.10 -8.18 -6.28
CA THR A 208 -4.33 -8.63 -6.95
C THR A 208 -4.04 -9.82 -7.87
N LEU A 209 -2.91 -9.80 -8.58
CA LEU A 209 -2.50 -10.90 -9.45
C LEU A 209 -2.25 -12.18 -8.64
N VAL A 210 -1.48 -12.10 -7.55
CA VAL A 210 -1.23 -13.28 -6.69
C VAL A 210 -2.52 -13.79 -6.06
N GLN A 211 -3.39 -12.90 -5.59
CA GLN A 211 -4.71 -13.27 -5.08
C GLN A 211 -5.49 -14.05 -6.15
N GLY A 212 -5.62 -13.52 -7.37
CA GLY A 212 -6.34 -14.19 -8.44
C GLY A 212 -5.69 -15.49 -8.93
N PHE A 213 -4.35 -15.58 -8.95
CA PHE A 213 -3.64 -16.82 -9.27
C PHE A 213 -3.86 -17.89 -8.20
N SER A 214 -3.89 -17.51 -6.92
CA SER A 214 -4.11 -18.44 -5.82
C SER A 214 -5.51 -19.04 -5.80
N GLU A 215 -6.49 -18.37 -6.41
CA GLU A 215 -7.87 -18.83 -6.52
C GLU A 215 -8.06 -19.87 -7.65
N ALA A 216 -7.03 -20.11 -8.47
CA ALA A 216 -7.06 -21.17 -9.48
C ALA A 216 -7.27 -22.53 -8.81
N LYS A 217 -8.35 -23.24 -9.18
CA LYS A 217 -8.67 -24.57 -8.62
C LYS A 217 -7.75 -25.67 -9.14
N LYS A 218 -7.31 -25.53 -10.39
CA LYS A 218 -6.40 -26.43 -11.09
C LYS A 218 -5.53 -25.58 -11.99
N CYS A 219 -4.25 -25.93 -12.09
CA CYS A 219 -3.31 -25.18 -12.91
C CYS A 219 -2.26 -26.14 -13.52
N THR A 220 -2.30 -26.25 -14.84
CA THR A 220 -1.36 -27.06 -15.63
C THR A 220 -0.04 -26.33 -15.84
N ASN A 221 0.99 -27.01 -16.36
CA ASN A 221 2.24 -26.35 -16.72
C ASN A 221 2.03 -25.26 -17.78
N GLY A 222 1.13 -25.47 -18.75
CA GLY A 222 0.72 -24.44 -19.70
C GLY A 222 0.01 -23.27 -19.02
N GLY A 223 -0.90 -23.54 -18.07
CA GLY A 223 -1.54 -22.51 -17.25
C GLY A 223 -0.55 -21.65 -16.46
N ARG A 224 0.46 -22.26 -15.84
CA ARG A 224 1.52 -21.54 -15.10
C ARG A 224 2.36 -20.68 -16.03
N ALA A 225 2.72 -21.19 -17.20
CA ALA A 225 3.41 -20.40 -18.22
C ALA A 225 2.53 -19.25 -18.74
N LEU A 226 1.21 -19.43 -18.83
CA LEU A 226 0.26 -18.35 -19.14
C LEU A 226 0.23 -17.29 -18.02
N MET A 227 0.25 -17.67 -16.73
CA MET A 227 0.38 -16.71 -15.62
C MET A 227 1.66 -15.87 -15.74
N GLN A 228 2.78 -16.49 -16.11
CA GLN A 228 4.05 -15.79 -16.35
C GLN A 228 3.96 -14.85 -17.56
N LEU A 229 3.34 -15.30 -18.65
CA LEU A 229 3.12 -14.48 -19.85
C LEU A 229 2.26 -13.26 -19.54
N ASP A 230 1.14 -13.46 -18.84
CA ASP A 230 0.23 -12.41 -18.41
C ASP A 230 0.96 -11.34 -17.59
N PHE A 231 1.74 -11.77 -16.59
CA PHE A 231 2.50 -10.85 -15.76
C PHE A 231 3.59 -10.12 -16.54
N THR A 232 4.28 -10.81 -17.45
CA THR A 232 5.31 -10.21 -18.31
C THR A 232 4.70 -9.13 -19.21
N GLN A 233 3.55 -9.41 -19.83
CA GLN A 233 2.85 -8.42 -20.68
C GLN A 233 2.35 -7.23 -19.87
N PHE A 234 1.87 -7.46 -18.65
CA PHE A 234 1.53 -6.38 -17.73
C PHE A 234 2.75 -5.50 -17.44
N LEU A 235 3.88 -6.07 -17.01
CA LEU A 235 5.09 -5.31 -16.67
C LEU A 235 5.55 -4.43 -17.85
N LEU A 236 5.65 -5.02 -19.05
CA LEU A 236 6.09 -4.30 -20.25
C LEU A 236 5.21 -3.09 -20.60
N LYS A 237 3.90 -3.20 -20.43
CA LYS A 237 2.96 -2.12 -20.73
C LYS A 237 2.88 -1.12 -19.57
N PHE A 238 2.89 -1.59 -18.32
CA PHE A 238 2.85 -0.76 -17.12
C PHE A 238 4.09 0.11 -16.97
N GLU A 239 5.28 -0.41 -17.31
CA GLU A 239 6.54 0.36 -17.31
C GLU A 239 6.44 1.58 -18.24
N LYS A 240 5.85 1.41 -19.43
CA LYS A 240 5.65 2.50 -20.39
C LYS A 240 4.66 3.56 -19.88
N ILE A 241 3.60 3.14 -19.19
CA ILE A 241 2.57 4.05 -18.66
C ILE A 241 3.10 4.83 -17.45
N SER A 242 3.77 4.13 -16.53
CA SER A 242 4.23 4.71 -15.27
C SER A 242 5.56 5.43 -15.38
N SER A 243 6.36 5.14 -16.41
CA SER A 243 7.76 5.58 -16.55
C SER A 243 8.67 5.17 -15.37
N LEU A 244 8.23 4.22 -14.54
CA LEU A 244 9.05 3.68 -13.45
C LEU A 244 10.19 2.83 -14.01
N LYS A 245 11.44 3.19 -13.69
CA LYS A 245 12.63 2.41 -14.11
C LYS A 245 12.64 0.97 -13.57
N ARG A 246 12.02 0.74 -12.41
CA ARG A 246 11.92 -0.57 -11.75
C ARG A 246 10.55 -0.68 -11.11
N ILE A 247 9.75 -1.64 -11.58
CA ILE A 247 8.42 -1.88 -11.01
C ILE A 247 8.60 -2.62 -9.67
N PRO A 248 8.12 -2.06 -8.54
CA PRO A 248 8.23 -2.71 -7.24
C PRO A 248 7.35 -3.97 -7.19
N HIS A 249 7.62 -4.83 -6.21
CA HIS A 249 6.86 -6.08 -5.99
C HIS A 249 6.84 -7.05 -7.18
N ARG A 250 7.77 -6.89 -8.13
CA ARG A 250 7.95 -7.85 -9.23
C ARG A 250 8.23 -9.26 -8.71
N GLU A 251 9.17 -9.38 -7.77
CA GLU A 251 9.57 -10.64 -7.17
C GLU A 251 8.44 -11.33 -6.42
N TYR A 252 7.51 -10.56 -5.83
CA TYR A 252 6.34 -11.09 -5.14
C TYR A 252 5.47 -11.98 -6.07
N VAL A 253 5.25 -11.54 -7.31
CA VAL A 253 4.47 -12.33 -8.27
C VAL A 253 5.31 -13.45 -8.86
N GLU A 254 6.56 -13.16 -9.25
CA GLU A 254 7.44 -14.15 -9.87
C GLU A 254 7.74 -15.32 -8.94
N ASN A 255 8.05 -15.06 -7.67
CA ASN A 255 8.39 -16.10 -6.70
C ASN A 255 7.18 -17.00 -6.42
N TYR A 256 5.98 -16.43 -6.30
CA TYR A 256 4.75 -17.20 -6.17
C TYR A 256 4.54 -18.15 -7.36
N VAL A 257 4.69 -17.65 -8.59
CA VAL A 257 4.50 -18.48 -9.79
C VAL A 257 5.63 -19.52 -9.95
N LYS A 258 6.86 -19.18 -9.59
CA LYS A 258 8.00 -20.12 -9.58
C LYS A 258 7.82 -21.23 -8.56
N ALA A 259 7.15 -20.97 -7.44
CA ALA A 259 6.93 -21.96 -6.38
C ALA A 259 6.13 -23.19 -6.86
N TYR A 260 5.29 -23.04 -7.90
CA TYR A 260 4.58 -24.19 -8.51
C TYR A 260 5.51 -25.28 -9.06
N TYR A 261 6.76 -24.95 -9.35
CA TYR A 261 7.75 -25.85 -9.95
C TYR A 261 8.65 -26.52 -8.91
N LEU A 262 8.51 -26.16 -7.62
CA LEU A 262 9.30 -26.76 -6.55
C LEU A 262 8.88 -28.21 -6.29
N PRO A 263 9.83 -29.12 -6.05
CA PRO A 263 9.54 -30.44 -5.50
C PRO A 263 8.84 -30.36 -4.14
N ASP A 264 8.05 -31.38 -3.78
CA ASP A 264 7.24 -31.41 -2.54
C ASP A 264 7.99 -30.98 -1.27
N VAL A 265 9.24 -31.44 -1.08
CA VAL A 265 10.06 -31.13 0.10
C VAL A 265 10.51 -29.66 0.11
N GLU A 266 10.91 -29.15 -1.05
CA GLU A 266 11.34 -27.76 -1.19
C GLU A 266 10.15 -26.80 -1.10
N LEU A 267 8.99 -27.21 -1.61
CA LEU A 267 7.75 -26.44 -1.50
C LEU A 267 7.32 -26.29 -0.04
N GLU A 268 7.41 -27.34 0.79
CA GLU A 268 7.13 -27.22 2.22
C GLU A 268 8.07 -26.23 2.91
N LYS A 269 9.37 -26.29 2.59
CA LYS A 269 10.36 -25.34 3.12
C LYS A 269 10.03 -23.92 2.66
N TRP A 270 9.75 -23.74 1.37
CA TRP A 270 9.39 -22.45 0.78
C TRP A 270 8.16 -21.84 1.46
N ILE A 271 7.12 -22.65 1.71
CA ILE A 271 5.91 -22.22 2.44
C ILE A 271 6.25 -21.67 3.82
N LYS A 272 7.15 -22.34 4.56
CA LYS A 272 7.57 -21.90 5.90
C LYS A 272 8.40 -20.63 5.89
N ASP A 273 9.19 -20.42 4.84
CA ASP A 273 10.14 -19.31 4.74
C ASP A 273 9.49 -18.01 4.22
N HIS A 274 8.32 -18.07 3.56
CA HIS A 274 7.68 -16.91 2.91
C HIS A 274 6.43 -16.42 3.67
N ASN A 275 6.62 -15.41 4.53
CA ASN A 275 5.59 -14.83 5.38
C ASN A 275 4.80 -13.69 4.71
N GLU A 276 5.21 -13.25 3.52
CA GLU A 276 4.57 -12.19 2.76
C GLU A 276 3.27 -12.65 2.04
N TYR A 277 3.04 -13.96 1.95
CA TYR A 277 1.82 -14.53 1.39
C TYR A 277 0.82 -14.90 2.49
N SER A 278 -0.46 -14.64 2.25
CA SER A 278 -1.52 -15.05 3.17
C SER A 278 -1.67 -16.57 3.20
N SER A 279 -2.24 -17.12 4.29
CA SER A 279 -2.60 -18.55 4.35
C SER A 279 -3.46 -18.97 3.15
N LYS A 280 -4.36 -18.10 2.68
CA LYS A 280 -5.17 -18.36 1.47
C LYS A 280 -4.32 -18.51 0.22
N HIS A 281 -3.33 -17.64 0.03
CA HIS A 281 -2.40 -17.75 -1.09
C HIS A 281 -1.62 -19.07 -1.06
N LEU A 282 -1.12 -19.45 0.12
CA LEU A 282 -0.33 -20.67 0.32
C LEU A 282 -1.18 -21.93 0.13
N LEU A 283 -2.42 -21.93 0.61
CA LEU A 283 -3.37 -23.04 0.42
C LEU A 283 -3.71 -23.25 -1.07
N GLY A 284 -3.91 -22.16 -1.82
CA GLY A 284 -4.13 -22.20 -3.27
C GLY A 284 -2.94 -22.81 -4.01
N LEU A 285 -1.73 -22.37 -3.68
CA LEU A 285 -0.48 -22.89 -4.24
C LEU A 285 -0.33 -24.39 -3.95
N ALA A 286 -0.42 -24.80 -2.68
CA ALA A 286 -0.27 -26.20 -2.27
C ALA A 286 -1.32 -27.12 -2.92
N SER A 287 -2.56 -26.63 -3.04
CA SER A 287 -3.65 -27.39 -3.66
C SER A 287 -3.40 -27.68 -5.13
N CYS A 288 -2.90 -26.70 -5.87
CA CYS A 288 -2.62 -26.82 -7.30
C CYS A 288 -1.27 -27.52 -7.59
N ALA A 289 -0.21 -27.22 -6.83
CA ALA A 289 1.11 -27.82 -7.02
C ALA A 289 1.07 -29.33 -6.75
N SER A 290 0.37 -29.76 -5.70
CA SER A 290 0.24 -31.16 -5.30
C SER A 290 -1.06 -31.82 -5.80
N GLN A 291 -1.64 -31.34 -6.92
CA GLN A 291 -2.93 -31.82 -7.43
C GLN A 291 -2.98 -33.34 -7.66
N ASN A 292 -1.84 -33.95 -8.01
CA ASN A 292 -1.71 -35.38 -8.28
C ASN A 292 -1.29 -36.21 -7.04
N ASN A 293 -0.93 -35.57 -5.92
CA ASN A 293 -0.44 -36.24 -4.72
C ASN A 293 -1.25 -35.82 -3.48
N LYS A 294 -2.33 -36.57 -3.22
CA LYS A 294 -3.27 -36.28 -2.11
C LYS A 294 -2.58 -36.27 -0.74
N LYS A 295 -1.59 -37.15 -0.51
CA LYS A 295 -0.88 -37.26 0.76
C LYS A 295 -0.02 -36.04 1.02
N THR A 296 0.78 -35.62 0.04
CA THR A 296 1.56 -34.36 0.14
C THR A 296 0.63 -33.17 0.33
N ARG A 297 -0.45 -33.07 -0.45
CA ARG A 297 -1.40 -31.96 -0.35
C ARG A 297 -1.97 -31.82 1.07
N GLN A 298 -2.41 -32.91 1.69
CA GLN A 298 -2.92 -32.89 3.08
C GLN A 298 -1.85 -32.45 4.08
N ARG A 299 -0.61 -32.93 3.92
CA ARG A 299 0.52 -32.52 4.75
C ARG A 299 0.81 -31.02 4.65
N LEU A 300 0.88 -30.48 3.43
CA LEU A 300 1.14 -29.05 3.22
C LEU A 300 0.03 -28.16 3.79
N ILE A 301 -1.23 -28.56 3.63
CA ILE A 301 -2.38 -27.84 4.22
C ILE A 301 -2.24 -27.80 5.75
N GLN A 302 -1.91 -28.92 6.39
CA GLN A 302 -1.72 -28.98 7.83
C GLN A 302 -0.59 -28.04 8.29
N VAL A 303 0.53 -28.01 7.58
CA VAL A 303 1.64 -27.10 7.89
C VAL A 303 1.18 -25.64 7.85
N ILE A 304 0.39 -25.25 6.83
CA ILE A 304 -0.11 -23.87 6.69
C ILE A 304 -1.09 -23.53 7.83
N GLU A 305 -2.00 -24.44 8.17
CA GLU A 305 -2.95 -24.24 9.29
C GLU A 305 -2.24 -24.12 10.65
N GLU A 306 -1.15 -24.87 10.86
CA GLU A 306 -0.32 -24.74 12.06
C GLU A 306 0.36 -23.37 12.10
N MET A 307 0.96 -22.91 10.99
CA MET A 307 1.58 -21.59 10.89
C MET A 307 0.59 -20.44 11.18
N GLU A 308 -0.64 -20.55 10.69
CA GLU A 308 -1.68 -19.54 10.95
C GLU A 308 -2.04 -19.46 12.43
N LYS A 309 -2.14 -20.61 13.13
CA LYS A 309 -2.39 -20.65 14.58
C LYS A 309 -1.28 -20.03 15.40
N TYR A 310 -0.02 -20.18 14.98
CA TYR A 310 1.11 -19.54 15.66
C TYR A 310 1.13 -18.03 15.43
N SER A 311 0.68 -17.55 14.26
CA SER A 311 0.64 -16.12 13.94
C SER A 311 -0.50 -15.36 14.64
N GLN A 312 -1.51 -16.07 15.15
CA GLN A 312 -2.65 -15.51 15.90
C GLN A 312 -2.44 -15.48 17.42
N ARG A 313 -1.30 -15.99 17.92
CA ARG A 313 -0.92 -15.98 19.34
C ARG A 313 0.10 -14.88 19.61
#